data_AF-A0A932HBL3-F1
#
_entry.id   AF-A0A932HBL3-F1
#
_cell.length_a   1.000
_cell.length_b   1.000
_cell.length_c   1.000
_cell.angle_alpha   90.00
_cell.angle_beta   90.00
_cell.angle_gamma   90.00
#
_symmetry.space_group_name_H-M   'P 1'
#
loop_
_entity.id
_entity.type
_entity.pdbx_description
1 polymer ?
#
loop_
_entity_poly.entity_id
_entity_poly.type
_entity_poly.pdbx_seq_one_letter_code
_entity_poly.pdbx_strand_id
1 'polypeptide(L)' 'MKLRQVPKSPVFPQGHKWRFEKRKDGYESDVTALVRAMLEDERISEDQRSAWERWRNDPTALKSRSGQGS' A
#
# COMPACT_ATOMS: atom_id res chain seq x y z
N MET A 1 -3.86 3.16 -28.54
CA MET A 1 -3.88 2.47 -27.24
C MET A 1 -4.68 3.31 -26.26
N LYS A 2 -5.78 2.80 -25.69
CA LYS A 2 -6.50 3.50 -24.61
C LYS A 2 -5.73 3.21 -23.31
N LEU A 3 -5.02 4.21 -22.79
CA LEU A 3 -4.47 4.20 -21.44
C LEU A 3 -5.66 3.96 -20.49
N ARG A 4 -5.80 2.74 -19.96
CA ARG A 4 -6.71 2.48 -18.84
C ARG A 4 -6.28 3.46 -17.76
N GLN A 5 -7.21 4.31 -17.31
CA GLN A 5 -6.97 5.27 -16.24
C GLN A 5 -6.29 4.52 -15.10
N VAL A 6 -5.00 4.79 -14.91
CA VAL A 6 -4.26 4.22 -13.78
C VAL A 6 -4.92 4.85 -12.56
N PRO A 7 -5.53 4.06 -11.65
CA PRO A 7 -6.09 4.63 -10.43
C PRO A 7 -4.96 5.38 -9.74
N LYS A 8 -5.28 6.59 -9.26
CA LYS A 8 -4.35 7.51 -8.63
C LYS A 8 -3.79 6.81 -7.39
N SER A 9 -2.68 6.09 -7.57
CA SER A 9 -1.84 5.54 -6.49
C SER A 9 -1.63 6.68 -5.47
N PRO A 10 -1.52 6.41 -4.16
CA PRO A 10 -1.37 7.50 -3.22
C PRO A 10 0.00 8.06 -3.53
N VAL A 11 0.01 9.18 -4.23
CA VAL A 11 1.24 9.89 -4.50
C VAL A 11 1.59 10.42 -3.14
N PHE A 12 2.46 9.70 -2.43
CA PHE A 12 3.12 10.22 -1.24
C PHE A 12 3.59 11.61 -1.65
N PRO A 13 3.02 12.69 -1.05
CA PRO A 13 3.30 14.02 -1.54
C PRO A 13 4.80 14.20 -1.51
N GLN A 14 5.39 14.64 -2.62
CA GLN A 14 6.83 14.81 -2.68
C GLN A 14 7.26 15.73 -1.52
N GLY A 15 8.16 15.24 -0.66
CA GLY A 15 8.59 15.97 0.54
C GLY A 15 7.74 15.75 1.80
N HIS A 16 6.70 14.92 1.77
CA HIS A 16 6.00 14.49 2.97
C HIS A 16 6.91 13.60 3.83
N LYS A 17 7.02 13.95 5.11
CA LYS A 17 7.81 13.19 6.10
C LYS A 17 6.88 12.82 7.25
N TRP A 18 6.66 11.53 7.45
CA TRP A 18 6.00 11.06 8.67
C TRP A 18 6.90 11.34 9.86
N ARG A 19 6.34 12.04 10.84
CA ARG A 19 6.98 12.17 12.15
C ARG A 19 6.69 10.88 12.90
N PHE A 20 7.74 10.14 13.24
CA PHE A 20 7.61 8.94 14.05
C PHE A 20 8.57 9.03 15.23
N GLU A 21 8.07 8.66 16.40
CA GLU A 21 8.86 8.51 17.61
C GLU A 21 8.73 7.07 18.09
N LYS A 22 9.83 6.49 18.56
CA LYS A 22 9.82 5.17 19.17
C LYS A 22 9.06 5.20 20.49
N ARG A 23 8.29 4.15 20.75
CA ARG A 23 7.66 3.90 22.06
C ARG A 23 8.74 3.79 23.14
N LYS A 24 8.42 4.27 24.34
CA LYS A 24 9.34 4.28 25.49
C LYS A 24 9.34 2.94 26.25
N ASP A 25 8.31 2.15 26.01
CA ASP A 25 7.90 0.96 26.75
C ASP A 25 8.28 -0.35 26.06
N GLY A 26 9.45 -0.40 25.42
CA GLY A 26 9.99 -1.62 24.83
C GLY A 26 10.95 -1.34 23.68
N TYR A 27 11.42 -2.41 23.03
CA TYR A 27 12.18 -2.29 21.80
C TYR A 27 11.23 -2.01 20.62
N GLU A 28 11.45 -0.89 19.93
CA GLU A 28 10.82 -0.59 18.64
C GLU A 28 11.93 -0.19 17.65
N SER A 29 11.93 -0.81 16.47
CA SER A 29 12.86 -0.43 15.40
C SER A 29 12.39 0.87 14.71
N ASP A 30 13.29 1.60 14.07
CA ASP A 30 12.91 2.81 13.30
C ASP A 30 11.89 2.48 12.20
N VAL A 31 12.02 1.30 11.59
CA VAL A 31 11.08 0.81 10.57
C VAL A 31 9.71 0.57 11.19
N THR A 32 9.65 -0.05 12.37
CA THR A 32 8.37 -0.31 13.07
C THR A 32 7.67 0.98 13.45
N ALA A 33 8.41 1.95 14.00
CA ALA A 33 7.87 3.24 14.38
C ALA A 33 7.37 4.03 13.15
N LEU A 34 8.11 3.99 12.05
CA LEU A 34 7.72 4.61 10.78
C LEU A 34 6.43 3.97 10.22
N VAL A 35 6.39 2.65 10.09
CA VAL A 35 5.22 1.93 9.56
C VAL A 35 3.98 2.21 10.41
N ARG A 36 4.12 2.24 11.74
CA ARG A 36 3.03 2.62 12.63
C ARG A 36 2.52 4.03 12.34
N ALA A 37 3.41 5.03 12.26
CA ALA A 37 3.02 6.40 11.94
C ALA A 37 2.38 6.55 10.55
N MET A 38 2.78 5.72 9.58
CA MET A 38 2.14 5.67 8.27
C MET A 38 0.73 5.07 8.32
N LEU A 39 0.50 4.06 9.17
CA LEU A 39 -0.82 3.43 9.33
C LEU A 39 -1.83 4.29 10.10
N GLU A 40 -1.35 5.26 10.89
CA GLU A 40 -2.18 6.28 11.53
C GLU A 40 -2.71 7.34 10.53
N ASP A 41 -2.13 7.42 9.33
CA ASP A 41 -2.59 8.31 8.26
C ASP A 41 -3.74 7.67 7.47
N GLU A 42 -4.96 8.20 7.62
CA GLU A 42 -6.17 7.67 6.97
C GLU A 42 -6.03 7.55 5.44
N ARG A 43 -5.25 8.44 4.81
CA ARG A 43 -5.02 8.43 3.36
C ARG A 43 -4.24 7.19 2.91
N ILE A 44 -3.36 6.68 3.77
CA ILE A 44 -2.64 5.43 3.52
C ILE A 44 -3.57 4.24 3.67
N SER A 45 -4.42 4.24 4.71
CA SER A 45 -5.39 3.17 4.94
C SER A 45 -6.39 3.04 3.78
N GLU A 46 -6.94 4.16 3.30
CA GLU A 46 -7.84 4.21 2.16
C GLU A 46 -7.20 3.71 0.87
N ASP A 47 -5.94 4.07 0.62
CA ASP A 47 -5.24 3.58 -0.54
C ASP A 47 -4.94 2.08 -0.47
N GLN A 48 -4.43 1.60 0.66
CA GLN A 48 -4.17 0.17 0.84
C GLN A 48 -5.45 -0.65 0.65
N ARG A 49 -6.59 -0.16 1.17
CA ARG A 49 -7.91 -0.76 0.93
C ARG A 49 -8.27 -0.76 -0.56
N SER A 50 -8.13 0.37 -1.23
CA SER A 50 -8.44 0.52 -2.66
C SER A 50 -7.55 -0.37 -3.55
N ALA A 51 -6.25 -0.47 -3.22
CA ALA A 51 -5.30 -1.34 -3.89
C ALA A 51 -5.64 -2.82 -3.69
N TRP A 52 -6.02 -3.20 -2.46
CA TRP A 52 -6.46 -4.55 -2.13
C TRP A 52 -7.77 -4.93 -2.84
N GLU A 53 -8.77 -4.07 -2.83
CA GLU A 53 -10.05 -4.28 -3.51
C GLU A 53 -9.85 -4.43 -5.01
N ARG A 54 -9.00 -3.59 -5.62
CA ARG A 54 -8.62 -3.73 -7.03
C ARG A 54 -7.94 -5.07 -7.31
N TRP A 55 -6.98 -5.48 -6.49
CA TRP A 55 -6.29 -6.77 -6.67
C TRP A 55 -7.25 -7.95 -6.53
N ARG A 56 -8.08 -7.95 -5.48
CA ARG A 56 -9.04 -9.02 -5.20
C ARG A 56 -10.11 -9.14 -6.28
N ASN A 57 -10.55 -8.01 -6.85
CA ASN A 57 -11.59 -7.97 -7.88
C ASN A 57 -11.02 -8.00 -9.30
N ASP A 58 -9.71 -8.21 -9.49
CA ASP A 58 -9.12 -8.37 -10.82
C ASP A 58 -9.20 -9.85 -11.27
N PRO A 59 -10.13 -10.21 -12.18
CA PRO A 59 -10.29 -11.58 -12.66
C PRO A 59 -9.09 -12.08 -13.49
N THR A 60 -8.15 -11.20 -13.88
CA THR A 60 -6.94 -11.59 -14.61
C THR A 60 -5.79 -12.02 -13.69
N ALA A 61 -5.77 -11.56 -12.43
CA ALA A 61 -4.76 -11.93 -11.44
C ALA A 61 -4.78 -13.43 -11.09
N LEU A 62 -5.94 -14.09 -11.26
CA LEU A 62 -6.11 -15.53 -11.07
C LEU A 62 -5.77 -16.35 -12.33
N LYS A 63 -5.84 -15.76 -13.53
CA LYS A 63 -5.63 -16.48 -14.81
C LYS A 63 -4.16 -16.66 -15.17
N SER A 64 -3.26 -15.81 -14.68
CA SER A 64 -1.82 -15.92 -14.97
C SER A 64 -1.13 -17.11 -14.29
N ARG A 65 -1.85 -17.87 -13.45
CA ARG A 65 -1.29 -19.00 -12.68
C ARG A 65 -1.81 -20.38 -13.12
N SER A 66 -2.77 -20.45 -14.05
CA SER A 66 -3.33 -21.70 -14.57
C SER A 66 -2.91 -22.02 -16.02
N GLY A 67 -1.93 -21.30 -16.57
CA GLY A 67 -1.49 -21.41 -17.97
C GLY A 67 0.00 -21.71 -18.17
N GLN A 68 0.71 -22.20 -17.14
CA GLN A 68 2.04 -22.80 -17.30
C GLN A 68 1.94 -24.28 -16.94
N GLY A 69 1.75 -25.11 -17.96
CA GLY A 69 1.53 -26.55 -17.83
C GLY A 69 0.80 -27.08 -19.06
N SER A 70 1.37 -26.85 -20.24
CA SER A 70 1.14 -27.66 -21.44
C SER A 70 2.41 -28.44 -21.73
#